data_AF-A0A351V7V9-F1
#
_entry.id   AF-A0A351V7V9-F1
#
_cell.length_a   1.000
_cell.length_b   1.000
_cell.length_c   1.000
_cell.angle_alpha   90.00
_cell.angle_beta   90.00
_cell.angle_gamma   90.00
#
_symmetry.space_group_name_H-M   'P 1'
#
loop_
_entity.id
_entity.type
_entity.pdbx_description
1 polymer ?
#
loop_
_entity_poly.entity_id
_entity_poly.type
_entity_poly.pdbx_seq_one_letter_code
_entity_poly.pdbx_strand_id
1 'polypeptide(L)'
;MEITMVKYEIKKVFSKTGSKIAVLLLLLTMGIICFFALSVSYVDEKGESRNGPAAVCALKAAQKEWAGYLNEETIRKVIATNRRIRNTPEALSQNVTQKNIAYSWGQGIAEIRSLLNCSYAKGFREYDYYRADSLAEDDAVYFYTNRTKLLREWLQNEAKGQFSAQEKEYLIRQYGNLNTPFYYDYMAGWQQLFEFSPTIIMLTMLILGYLVSGIFSNEFTWKSDAIFFSSVYGRNKGTA
;
A
#
# COMPACT_ATOMS: atom_id res chain seq x y z
N MET A 1 -1.69 -10.88 41.71
CA MET A 1 -2.61 -12.01 41.43
C MET A 1 -3.13 -11.96 39.98
N GLU A 2 -3.51 -10.79 39.46
CA GLU A 2 -4.02 -10.61 38.08
C GLU A 2 -3.03 -11.01 36.97
N ILE A 3 -1.76 -10.63 37.07
CA ILE A 3 -0.73 -10.93 36.05
C ILE A 3 -0.53 -12.45 35.87
N THR A 4 -0.68 -13.22 36.95
CA THR A 4 -0.52 -14.68 36.93
C THR A 4 -1.70 -15.36 36.22
N MET A 5 -2.92 -14.83 36.42
CA MET A 5 -4.13 -15.31 35.76
C MET A 5 -4.13 -15.02 34.26
N VAL A 6 -3.75 -13.80 33.85
CA VAL A 6 -3.64 -13.44 32.42
C VAL A 6 -2.65 -14.35 31.68
N LYS A 7 -1.49 -14.65 32.30
CA LYS A 7 -0.51 -15.59 31.74
C LYS A 7 -1.07 -17.00 31.58
N TYR A 8 -1.87 -17.47 32.54
CA TYR A 8 -2.49 -18.78 32.48
C TYR A 8 -3.53 -18.86 31.35
N GLU A 9 -4.38 -17.84 31.19
CA GLU A 9 -5.37 -17.79 30.11
C GLU A 9 -4.71 -17.72 28.72
N ILE A 10 -3.66 -16.91 28.56
CA ILE A 10 -2.87 -16.88 27.31
C ILE A 10 -2.27 -18.27 27.04
N LYS A 11 -1.65 -18.90 28.04
CA LYS A 11 -1.07 -20.25 27.89
C LYS A 11 -2.14 -21.26 27.50
N LYS A 12 -3.32 -21.21 28.13
CA LYS A 12 -4.47 -22.09 27.85
C LYS A 12 -4.98 -21.92 26.42
N VAL A 13 -5.06 -20.69 25.91
CA VAL A 13 -5.45 -20.41 24.52
C VAL A 13 -4.48 -21.06 23.53
N PHE A 14 -3.16 -20.87 23.71
CA PHE A 14 -2.15 -21.39 22.76
C PHE A 14 -1.76 -22.85 22.97
N SER A 15 -2.09 -23.47 24.11
CA SER A 15 -1.72 -24.87 24.39
C SER A 15 -2.62 -25.89 23.67
N LYS A 16 -3.83 -25.50 23.25
CA LYS A 16 -4.80 -26.38 22.58
C LYS A 16 -4.31 -26.80 21.20
N THR A 17 -4.53 -28.07 20.82
CA THR A 17 -4.14 -28.59 19.50
C THR A 17 -4.77 -27.80 18.35
N GLY A 18 -6.07 -27.47 18.45
CA GLY A 18 -6.75 -26.63 17.46
C GLY A 18 -6.15 -25.24 17.32
N SER A 19 -5.80 -24.60 18.45
CA SER A 19 -5.11 -23.29 18.44
C SER A 19 -3.72 -23.37 17.83
N LYS A 20 -2.95 -24.43 18.11
CA LYS A 20 -1.64 -24.66 17.48
C LYS A 20 -1.77 -24.82 15.97
N ILE A 21 -2.76 -25.58 15.51
CA ILE A 21 -3.06 -25.74 14.08
C ILE A 21 -3.45 -24.40 13.46
N ALA A 22 -4.34 -23.64 14.11
CA ALA A 22 -4.77 -22.33 13.61
C ALA A 22 -3.60 -21.33 13.48
N VAL A 23 -2.70 -21.29 14.46
CA VAL A 23 -1.49 -20.46 14.40
C VAL A 23 -0.54 -20.96 13.30
N LEU A 24 -0.36 -22.28 13.14
CA LEU A 24 0.45 -22.82 12.06
C LEU A 24 -0.10 -22.44 10.68
N LEU A 25 -1.42 -22.55 10.49
CA LEU A 25 -2.09 -22.12 9.26
C LEU A 25 -1.91 -20.62 9.00
N LEU A 26 -2.01 -19.80 10.05
CA LEU A 26 -1.72 -18.36 9.94
C LEU A 26 -0.28 -18.11 9.48
N LEU A 27 0.70 -18.78 10.09
CA LEU A 27 2.11 -18.63 9.71
C LEU A 27 2.38 -19.09 8.27
N LEU A 28 1.80 -20.22 7.85
CA LEU A 28 1.94 -20.72 6.48
C LEU A 28 1.32 -19.76 5.46
N THR A 29 0.09 -19.28 5.72
CA THR A 29 -0.57 -18.32 4.83
C THR A 29 0.15 -16.98 4.78
N MET A 30 0.64 -16.47 5.92
CA MET A 30 1.50 -15.28 5.96
C MET A 30 2.79 -15.51 5.15
N GLY A 31 3.42 -16.68 5.27
CA GLY A 31 4.60 -17.03 4.48
C GLY A 31 4.35 -16.99 2.98
N ILE A 32 3.21 -17.54 2.53
CA ILE A 32 2.79 -17.50 1.12
C ILE A 32 2.52 -16.07 0.66
N ILE A 33 1.83 -15.26 1.46
CA ILE A 33 1.55 -13.85 1.14
C ILE A 33 2.85 -13.05 1.06
N CYS A 34 3.77 -13.23 2.01
CA CYS A 34 5.09 -12.62 1.97
C CYS A 34 5.87 -13.05 0.73
N PHE A 35 5.75 -14.31 0.29
CA PHE A 35 6.37 -14.77 -0.95
C PHE A 35 5.80 -14.05 -2.17
N PHE A 36 4.47 -13.88 -2.27
CA PHE A 36 3.86 -13.08 -3.33
C PHE A 36 4.25 -11.60 -3.25
N ALA A 37 4.37 -11.02 -2.05
CA ALA A 37 4.82 -9.63 -1.88
C ALA A 37 6.27 -9.40 -2.38
N LEU A 38 7.05 -10.46 -2.57
CA LEU A 38 8.39 -10.39 -3.16
C LEU A 38 8.39 -10.50 -4.69
N SER A 39 7.22 -10.67 -5.34
CA SER A 39 7.11 -10.79 -6.80
C SER A 39 7.17 -9.45 -7.52
N VAL A 40 8.13 -8.60 -7.15
CA VAL A 40 8.43 -7.35 -7.87
C VAL A 40 9.28 -7.70 -9.08
N SER A 41 8.87 -7.20 -10.24
CA SER A 41 9.58 -7.38 -11.50
C SER A 41 10.52 -6.22 -11.81
N TYR A 42 11.59 -6.52 -12.53
CA TYR A 42 12.53 -5.56 -13.09
C TYR A 42 12.87 -5.99 -14.52
N VAL A 43 12.75 -5.07 -15.47
CA VAL A 43 13.13 -5.32 -16.87
C VAL A 43 14.58 -4.93 -17.06
N ASP A 44 15.41 -5.84 -17.56
CA ASP A 44 16.83 -5.55 -17.81
C ASP A 44 17.07 -4.85 -19.15
N GLU A 45 18.33 -4.50 -19.41
CA GLU A 45 18.77 -3.81 -20.63
C GLU A 45 18.50 -4.59 -21.93
N LYS A 46 18.25 -5.90 -21.84
CA LYS A 46 17.89 -6.75 -22.98
C LYS A 46 16.37 -6.81 -23.20
N GLY A 47 15.59 -6.16 -22.35
CA GLY A 47 14.13 -6.21 -22.38
C GLY A 47 13.56 -7.48 -21.74
N GLU A 48 14.36 -8.21 -20.97
CA GLU A 48 13.92 -9.43 -20.26
C GLU A 48 13.43 -9.08 -18.85
N SER A 49 12.26 -9.62 -18.49
CA SER A 49 11.70 -9.44 -17.16
C SER A 49 12.33 -10.41 -16.18
N ARG A 50 12.87 -9.88 -15.08
CA ARG A 50 13.45 -10.63 -13.97
C ARG A 50 12.59 -10.42 -12.72
N ASN A 51 12.50 -11.45 -11.89
CA ASN A 51 11.76 -11.42 -10.63
C ASN A 51 12.65 -11.86 -9.46
N GLY A 52 12.19 -11.56 -8.25
CA GLY A 52 12.82 -11.99 -7.00
C GLY A 52 13.78 -10.95 -6.41
N PRO A 53 14.57 -11.34 -5.39
CA PRO A 53 15.34 -10.37 -4.59
C PRO A 53 16.31 -9.51 -5.40
N ALA A 54 16.94 -10.09 -6.43
CA ALA A 54 17.84 -9.34 -7.32
C ALA A 54 17.09 -8.26 -8.14
N ALA A 55 15.88 -8.57 -8.61
CA ALA A 55 15.03 -7.62 -9.33
C ALA A 55 14.59 -6.46 -8.41
N VAL A 56 14.21 -6.77 -7.16
CA VAL A 56 13.91 -5.76 -6.13
C VAL A 56 15.11 -4.84 -5.90
N CYS A 57 16.31 -5.41 -5.74
CA CYS A 57 17.52 -4.62 -5.55
C CYS A 57 17.84 -3.73 -6.76
N ALA A 58 17.71 -4.24 -7.98
CA ALA A 58 17.94 -3.48 -9.20
C ALA A 58 16.94 -2.33 -9.37
N LEU A 59 15.64 -2.59 -9.18
CA LEU A 59 14.61 -1.57 -9.22
C LEU A 59 14.84 -0.50 -8.14
N LYS A 60 15.18 -0.93 -6.92
CA LYS A 60 15.49 -0.03 -5.82
C LYS A 60 16.68 0.86 -6.13
N ALA A 61 17.75 0.32 -6.72
CA ALA A 61 18.90 1.11 -7.14
C ALA A 61 18.49 2.16 -8.19
N ALA A 62 17.76 1.75 -9.24
CA ALA A 62 17.30 2.66 -10.30
C ALA A 62 16.41 3.79 -9.76
N GLN A 63 15.49 3.50 -8.83
CA GLN A 63 14.62 4.52 -8.22
C GLN A 63 15.38 5.42 -7.25
N LYS A 64 16.37 4.89 -6.52
CA LYS A 64 17.19 5.66 -5.57
C LYS A 64 18.03 6.74 -6.25
N GLU A 65 18.38 6.59 -7.52
CA GLU A 65 19.04 7.65 -8.32
C GLU A 65 18.20 8.93 -8.43
N TRP A 66 16.88 8.82 -8.26
CA TRP A 66 15.93 9.92 -8.32
C TRP A 66 15.41 10.35 -6.95
N ALA A 67 15.91 9.76 -5.87
CA ALA A 67 15.49 10.10 -4.51
C ALA A 67 15.87 11.54 -4.16
N GLY A 68 14.96 12.24 -3.49
CA GLY A 68 15.14 13.63 -3.10
C GLY A 68 13.87 14.46 -3.23
N TYR A 69 14.01 15.77 -3.03
CA TYR A 69 12.89 16.69 -3.15
C TYR A 69 12.47 16.87 -4.62
N LEU A 70 11.18 16.66 -4.88
CA LEU A 70 10.52 16.88 -6.16
C LEU A 70 10.25 18.38 -6.39
N ASN A 71 11.29 19.19 -6.41
CA ASN A 71 11.21 20.59 -6.77
C ASN A 71 11.02 20.76 -8.30
N GLU A 72 10.81 21.99 -8.76
CA GLU A 72 10.58 22.27 -10.18
C GLU A 72 11.71 21.77 -11.08
N GLU A 73 12.97 21.90 -10.66
CA GLU A 73 14.14 21.42 -11.41
C GLU A 73 14.13 19.90 -11.56
N THR A 74 13.88 19.16 -10.48
CA THR A 74 13.75 17.69 -10.50
C THR A 74 12.61 17.27 -11.41
N ILE A 75 11.43 17.91 -11.30
CA ILE A 75 10.28 17.62 -12.16
C ILE A 75 10.60 17.89 -13.63
N ARG A 76 11.25 19.02 -13.94
CA ARG A 76 11.72 19.34 -15.29
C ARG A 76 12.65 18.26 -15.84
N LYS A 77 13.62 17.81 -15.03
CA LYS A 77 14.56 16.74 -15.40
C LYS A 77 13.85 15.40 -15.66
N VAL A 78 12.84 15.06 -14.86
CA VAL A 78 12.03 13.85 -15.08
C VAL A 78 11.23 13.96 -16.39
N ILE A 79 10.60 15.09 -16.67
CA ILE A 79 9.87 15.33 -17.94
C ILE A 79 10.83 15.19 -19.13
N ALA A 80 11.99 15.85 -19.08
CA ALA A 80 13.02 15.75 -20.12
C ALA A 80 13.48 14.30 -20.34
N THR A 81 13.69 13.55 -19.25
CA THR A 81 14.11 12.15 -19.30
C THR A 81 13.03 11.25 -19.90
N ASN A 82 11.77 11.40 -19.48
CA ASN A 82 10.66 10.66 -20.05
C ASN A 82 10.55 10.96 -21.55
N ARG A 83 10.58 12.23 -21.95
CA ARG A 83 10.50 12.64 -23.36
C ARG A 83 11.64 12.05 -24.18
N ARG A 84 12.87 12.06 -23.66
CA ARG A 84 14.03 11.43 -24.33
C ARG A 84 13.79 9.95 -24.57
N ILE A 85 13.34 9.21 -23.55
CA ILE A 85 13.08 7.76 -23.63
C ILE A 85 11.93 7.46 -24.60
N ARG A 86 10.83 8.22 -24.55
CA ARG A 86 9.63 7.95 -25.36
C ARG A 86 9.81 8.25 -26.85
N ASN A 87 10.81 9.06 -27.19
CA ASN A 87 11.14 9.40 -28.58
C ASN A 87 12.27 8.55 -29.17
N THR A 88 12.76 7.52 -28.47
CA THR A 88 13.76 6.63 -29.08
C THR A 88 13.11 5.67 -30.09
N PRO A 89 13.89 5.15 -31.07
CA PRO A 89 13.39 4.14 -32.01
C PRO A 89 12.82 2.90 -31.32
N GLU A 90 13.40 2.49 -30.18
CA GLU A 90 12.98 1.33 -29.40
C GLU A 90 11.59 1.54 -28.77
N ALA A 91 11.32 2.74 -28.24
CA ALA A 91 10.02 3.09 -27.68
C ALA A 91 8.92 3.19 -28.76
N LEU A 92 9.27 3.67 -29.95
CA LEU A 92 8.36 3.83 -31.09
C LEU A 92 8.18 2.55 -31.92
N SER A 93 9.03 1.55 -31.69
CA SER A 93 8.98 0.27 -32.38
C SER A 93 7.68 -0.48 -32.10
N GLN A 94 7.24 -1.33 -33.04
CA GLN A 94 6.14 -2.28 -32.80
C GLN A 94 6.63 -3.59 -32.16
N ASN A 95 7.95 -3.79 -32.07
CA ASN A 95 8.54 -4.99 -31.48
C ASN A 95 8.50 -4.90 -29.94
N VAL A 96 7.96 -5.93 -29.28
CA VAL A 96 7.80 -5.97 -27.81
C VAL A 96 9.13 -5.92 -27.08
N THR A 97 10.15 -6.65 -27.55
CA THR A 97 11.49 -6.62 -26.96
C THR A 97 12.08 -5.23 -27.01
N GLN A 98 11.95 -4.52 -28.15
CA GLN A 98 12.39 -3.14 -28.29
C GLN A 98 11.66 -2.20 -27.31
N LYS A 99 10.34 -2.33 -27.18
CA LYS A 99 9.57 -1.56 -26.18
C LYS A 99 10.02 -1.86 -24.75
N ASN A 100 10.33 -3.12 -24.43
CA ASN A 100 10.81 -3.52 -23.11
C ASN A 100 12.21 -2.94 -22.82
N ILE A 101 13.09 -2.90 -23.82
CA ILE A 101 14.39 -2.23 -23.72
C ILE A 101 14.17 -0.75 -23.38
N ALA A 102 13.29 -0.04 -24.10
CA ALA A 102 12.97 1.35 -23.78
C ALA A 102 12.30 1.52 -22.40
N TYR A 103 11.46 0.58 -22.00
CA TYR A 103 10.87 0.54 -20.66
C TYR A 103 11.93 0.40 -19.57
N SER A 104 12.96 -0.43 -19.80
CA SER A 104 14.03 -0.67 -18.83
C SER A 104 14.72 0.63 -18.40
N TRP A 105 14.91 1.56 -19.35
CA TRP A 105 15.53 2.88 -19.12
C TRP A 105 14.66 3.85 -18.31
N GLY A 106 13.35 3.61 -18.24
CA GLY A 106 12.38 4.47 -17.57
C GLY A 106 12.02 4.04 -16.15
N GLN A 107 12.47 2.88 -15.69
CA GLN A 107 12.05 2.31 -14.39
C GLN A 107 12.44 3.18 -13.19
N GLY A 108 13.56 3.91 -13.27
CA GLY A 108 13.99 4.83 -12.21
C GLY A 108 13.04 6.00 -11.99
N ILE A 109 12.37 6.48 -13.04
CA ILE A 109 11.41 7.59 -12.98
C ILE A 109 9.95 7.15 -12.95
N ALA A 110 9.66 5.84 -12.94
CA ALA A 110 8.32 5.31 -13.17
C ALA A 110 7.27 5.85 -12.17
N GLU A 111 7.61 5.92 -10.88
CA GLU A 111 6.70 6.42 -9.84
C GLU A 111 6.48 7.93 -9.96
N ILE A 112 7.52 8.70 -10.26
CA ILE A 112 7.39 10.14 -10.49
C ILE A 112 6.58 10.40 -11.76
N ARG A 113 6.77 9.60 -12.81
CA ARG A 113 5.95 9.62 -14.03
C ARG A 113 4.47 9.32 -13.73
N SER A 114 4.18 8.39 -12.81
CA SER A 114 2.82 8.15 -12.33
C SER A 114 2.23 9.39 -11.64
N LEU A 115 3.01 10.08 -10.81
CA LEU A 115 2.60 11.36 -10.22
C LEU A 115 2.37 12.44 -11.28
N LEU A 116 3.18 12.49 -12.34
CA LEU A 116 2.92 13.37 -13.49
C LEU A 116 1.59 13.03 -14.16
N ASN A 117 1.30 11.74 -14.38
CA ASN A 117 0.01 11.34 -14.95
C ASN A 117 -1.17 11.84 -14.11
N CYS A 118 -1.12 11.68 -12.79
CA CYS A 118 -2.17 12.17 -11.89
C CYS A 118 -2.24 13.70 -11.85
N SER A 119 -1.08 14.35 -11.81
CA SER A 119 -0.97 15.82 -11.68
C SER A 119 -1.44 16.55 -12.94
N TYR A 120 -1.33 15.94 -14.12
CA TYR A 120 -1.70 16.58 -15.38
C TYR A 120 -2.95 15.97 -16.02
N ALA A 121 -3.62 15.02 -15.35
CA ALA A 121 -4.89 14.43 -15.80
C ALA A 121 -5.92 15.52 -16.15
N LYS A 122 -6.87 15.26 -17.05
CA LYS A 122 -7.91 16.24 -17.39
C LYS A 122 -9.00 16.28 -16.31
N GLY A 123 -9.26 15.14 -15.66
CA GLY A 123 -10.12 15.03 -14.49
C GLY A 123 -9.39 14.47 -13.26
N PHE A 124 -9.85 14.83 -12.06
CA PHE A 124 -9.24 14.39 -10.79
C PHE A 124 -9.19 12.87 -10.61
N ARG A 125 -10.14 12.14 -11.21
CA ARG A 125 -10.25 10.67 -11.13
C ARG A 125 -9.96 9.99 -12.48
N GLU A 126 -9.52 10.75 -13.48
CA GLU A 126 -9.21 10.19 -14.79
C GLU A 126 -7.88 9.43 -14.74
N TYR A 127 -7.82 8.32 -15.48
CA TYR A 127 -6.61 7.55 -15.66
C TYR A 127 -6.16 7.65 -17.13
N ASP A 128 -5.03 8.32 -17.35
CA ASP A 128 -4.32 8.32 -18.63
C ASP A 128 -2.86 7.94 -18.40
N TYR A 129 -2.52 6.71 -18.81
CA TYR A 129 -1.17 6.18 -18.66
C TYR A 129 -0.12 6.95 -19.46
N TYR A 130 -0.50 7.59 -20.57
CA TYR A 130 0.40 8.27 -21.51
C TYR A 130 0.49 9.77 -21.27
N ARG A 131 -0.20 10.30 -20.26
CA ARG A 131 -0.30 11.75 -20.04
C ARG A 131 1.06 12.43 -19.91
N ALA A 132 1.97 11.84 -19.14
CA ALA A 132 3.33 12.33 -18.94
C ALA A 132 4.17 12.38 -20.24
N ASP A 133 3.80 11.62 -21.27
CA ASP A 133 4.52 11.58 -22.54
C ASP A 133 4.23 12.82 -23.41
N SER A 134 3.17 13.56 -23.08
CA SER A 134 2.77 14.81 -23.76
C SER A 134 3.35 16.09 -23.14
N LEU A 135 4.08 15.99 -22.03
CA LEU A 135 4.53 17.15 -21.26
C LEU A 135 5.79 17.79 -21.85
N ALA A 136 5.86 19.12 -21.76
CA ALA A 136 7.05 19.91 -22.01
C ALA A 136 7.76 20.26 -20.70
N GLU A 137 9.06 20.55 -20.78
CA GLU A 137 9.88 20.91 -19.62
C GLU A 137 9.36 22.15 -18.87
N ASP A 138 8.76 23.09 -19.60
CA ASP A 138 8.13 24.30 -19.05
C ASP A 138 6.87 24.01 -18.24
N ASP A 139 6.24 22.84 -18.44
CA ASP A 139 5.06 22.46 -17.67
C ASP A 139 5.39 22.23 -16.20
N ALA A 140 6.66 21.93 -15.87
CA ALA A 140 7.11 21.54 -14.52
C ALA A 140 6.61 22.46 -13.39
N VAL A 141 6.48 23.76 -13.66
CA VAL A 141 6.00 24.77 -12.70
C VAL A 141 4.58 24.49 -12.20
N TYR A 142 3.75 23.78 -12.98
CA TYR A 142 2.35 23.53 -12.67
C TYR A 142 2.09 22.26 -11.85
N PHE A 143 3.13 21.46 -11.56
CA PHE A 143 2.98 20.15 -10.92
C PHE A 143 2.18 20.20 -9.62
N TYR A 144 2.56 21.07 -8.67
CA TYR A 144 1.83 21.16 -7.40
C TYR A 144 0.49 21.90 -7.52
N THR A 145 0.40 22.92 -8.38
CA THR A 145 -0.82 23.72 -8.53
C THR A 145 -1.95 22.93 -9.16
N ASN A 146 -1.63 22.05 -10.12
CA ASN A 146 -2.64 21.25 -10.81
C ASN A 146 -3.36 20.29 -9.86
N ARG A 147 -2.67 19.72 -8.87
CA ARG A 147 -3.29 18.82 -7.88
C ARG A 147 -4.47 19.49 -7.15
N THR A 148 -4.29 20.72 -6.68
CA THR A 148 -5.35 21.47 -5.97
C THR A 148 -6.43 21.96 -6.93
N LYS A 149 -6.04 22.36 -8.15
CA LYS A 149 -6.98 22.73 -9.21
C LYS A 149 -7.93 21.58 -9.55
N LEU A 150 -7.39 20.39 -9.83
CA LEU A 150 -8.17 19.21 -10.20
C LEU A 150 -9.14 18.81 -9.08
N LEU A 151 -8.70 18.83 -7.82
CA LEU A 151 -9.59 18.56 -6.69
C LEU A 151 -10.76 19.55 -6.64
N ARG A 152 -10.48 20.84 -6.78
CA ARG A 152 -11.52 21.88 -6.73
C ARG A 152 -12.53 21.71 -7.85
N GLU A 153 -12.06 21.48 -9.07
CA GLU A 153 -12.93 21.23 -10.24
C GLU A 153 -13.80 19.99 -10.03
N TRP A 154 -13.24 18.91 -9.49
CA TRP A 154 -13.99 17.68 -9.18
C TRP A 154 -15.07 17.90 -8.12
N LEU A 155 -14.76 18.61 -7.03
CA LEU A 155 -15.72 18.93 -5.95
C LEU A 155 -16.85 19.88 -6.40
N GLN A 156 -16.59 20.70 -7.42
CA GLN A 156 -17.57 21.62 -8.00
C GLN A 156 -18.45 20.96 -9.07
N ASN A 157 -17.96 19.91 -9.71
CA ASN A 157 -18.62 19.22 -10.81
C ASN A 157 -19.08 17.82 -10.40
N GLU A 158 -18.30 16.77 -10.70
CA GLU A 158 -18.68 15.36 -10.50
C GLU A 158 -19.10 15.04 -9.06
N ALA A 159 -18.42 15.61 -8.06
CA ALA A 159 -18.69 15.39 -6.65
C ALA A 159 -19.56 16.49 -6.01
N LYS A 160 -20.24 17.31 -6.83
CA LYS A 160 -21.01 18.47 -6.33
C LYS A 160 -22.02 18.09 -5.25
N GLY A 161 -22.72 16.97 -5.42
CA GLY A 161 -23.74 16.47 -4.48
C GLY A 161 -23.23 15.47 -3.42
N GLN A 162 -21.94 15.12 -3.43
CA GLN A 162 -21.37 14.10 -2.53
C GLN A 162 -20.87 14.69 -1.20
N PHE A 163 -20.65 16.01 -1.15
CA PHE A 163 -20.07 16.70 -0.02
C PHE A 163 -20.83 17.99 0.28
N SER A 164 -20.98 18.31 1.56
CA SER A 164 -21.40 19.63 2.03
C SER A 164 -20.34 20.69 1.68
N ALA A 165 -20.72 21.97 1.74
CA ALA A 165 -19.79 23.08 1.50
C ALA A 165 -18.60 23.06 2.48
N GLN A 166 -18.86 22.68 3.73
CA GLN A 166 -17.84 22.61 4.79
C GLN A 166 -16.84 21.48 4.53
N GLU A 167 -17.30 20.31 4.09
CA GLU A 167 -16.44 19.18 3.73
C GLU A 167 -15.57 19.51 2.51
N LYS A 168 -16.12 20.19 1.51
CA LYS A 168 -15.34 20.63 0.33
C LYS A 168 -14.21 21.56 0.73
N GLU A 169 -14.52 22.57 1.54
CA GLU A 169 -13.51 23.52 2.02
C GLU A 169 -12.45 22.82 2.89
N TYR A 170 -12.88 21.89 3.74
CA TYR A 170 -11.97 21.06 4.52
C TYR A 170 -11.00 20.29 3.63
N LEU A 171 -11.49 19.59 2.60
CA LEU A 171 -10.65 18.80 1.69
C LEU A 171 -9.66 19.67 0.91
N ILE A 172 -10.12 20.82 0.38
CA ILE A 172 -9.26 21.77 -0.34
C ILE A 172 -8.15 22.29 0.57
N ARG A 173 -8.49 22.64 1.83
CA ARG A 173 -7.51 23.09 2.82
C ARG A 173 -6.50 22.00 3.16
N GLN A 174 -6.93 20.75 3.37
CA GLN A 174 -6.01 19.64 3.63
C GLN A 174 -5.04 19.41 2.46
N TYR A 175 -5.53 19.55 1.22
CA TYR A 175 -4.70 19.44 0.03
C TYR A 175 -3.65 20.55 -0.06
N GLY A 176 -4.04 21.79 0.25
CA GLY A 176 -3.17 22.96 0.25
C GLY A 176 -2.16 23.00 1.41
N ASN A 177 -2.48 22.38 2.53
CA ASN A 177 -1.60 22.33 3.72
C ASN A 177 -0.51 21.26 3.63
N LEU A 178 -0.50 20.41 2.60
CA LEU A 178 0.60 19.44 2.44
C LEU A 178 1.92 20.18 2.17
N ASN A 179 2.95 19.82 2.93
CA ASN A 179 4.29 20.35 2.72
C ASN A 179 4.80 20.00 1.32
N THR A 180 5.14 21.01 0.53
CA THR A 180 5.76 20.88 -0.79
C THR A 180 7.13 21.56 -0.79
N PRO A 181 8.11 21.06 -1.56
CA PRO A 181 8.04 19.89 -2.43
C PRO A 181 8.01 18.56 -1.67
N PHE A 182 7.40 17.53 -2.27
CA PHE A 182 7.41 16.17 -1.73
C PHE A 182 8.82 15.57 -1.80
N TYR A 183 9.17 14.79 -0.79
CA TYR A 183 10.39 13.98 -0.82
C TYR A 183 10.08 12.61 -1.42
N TYR A 184 10.74 12.27 -2.52
CA TYR A 184 10.62 10.98 -3.19
C TYR A 184 11.72 10.02 -2.77
N ASP A 185 11.35 8.75 -2.61
CA ASP A 185 12.25 7.63 -2.38
C ASP A 185 11.62 6.35 -2.98
N TYR A 186 12.38 5.25 -2.98
CA TYR A 186 11.92 3.92 -3.38
C TYR A 186 10.57 3.56 -2.74
N MET A 187 9.56 3.34 -3.59
CA MET A 187 8.17 3.19 -3.18
C MET A 187 7.62 1.77 -3.40
N ALA A 188 8.21 0.97 -4.30
CA ALA A 188 7.65 -0.33 -4.66
C ALA A 188 7.49 -1.28 -3.46
N GLY A 189 8.43 -1.28 -2.51
CA GLY A 189 8.29 -2.07 -1.27
C GLY A 189 7.11 -1.63 -0.39
N TRP A 190 6.82 -0.33 -0.35
CA TRP A 190 5.65 0.20 0.35
C TRP A 190 4.36 -0.15 -0.37
N GLN A 191 4.33 -0.09 -1.71
CA GLN A 191 3.19 -0.53 -2.50
C GLN A 191 2.84 -1.99 -2.22
N GLN A 192 3.84 -2.89 -2.24
CA GLN A 192 3.65 -4.30 -1.90
C GLN A 192 3.10 -4.45 -0.48
N LEU A 193 3.67 -3.74 0.51
CA LEU A 193 3.16 -3.77 1.88
C LEU A 193 1.69 -3.36 1.95
N PHE A 194 1.31 -2.24 1.31
CA PHE A 194 -0.06 -1.74 1.34
C PHE A 194 -1.04 -2.62 0.58
N GLU A 195 -0.62 -3.21 -0.54
CA GLU A 195 -1.44 -4.12 -1.35
C GLU A 195 -1.77 -5.41 -0.57
N PHE A 196 -0.79 -5.98 0.13
CA PHE A 196 -0.98 -7.24 0.87
C PHE A 196 -1.44 -7.05 2.33
N SER A 197 -1.29 -5.87 2.92
CA SER A 197 -1.65 -5.61 4.32
C SER A 197 -3.12 -5.91 4.68
N PRO A 198 -4.15 -5.59 3.85
CA PRO A 198 -5.54 -5.83 4.22
C PRO A 198 -5.82 -7.33 4.35
N THR A 199 -5.26 -8.14 3.45
CA THR A 199 -5.39 -9.60 3.48
C THR A 199 -4.74 -10.18 4.73
N ILE A 200 -3.54 -9.70 5.09
CA ILE A 200 -2.85 -10.13 6.31
C ILE A 200 -3.67 -9.79 7.56
N ILE A 201 -4.20 -8.56 7.64
CA ILE A 201 -5.02 -8.10 8.77
C ILE A 201 -6.29 -8.94 8.87
N MET A 202 -6.98 -9.18 7.75
CA MET A 202 -8.20 -9.97 7.70
C MET A 202 -7.99 -11.41 8.19
N LEU A 203 -6.95 -12.10 7.69
CA LEU A 203 -6.62 -13.46 8.12
C LEU A 203 -6.22 -13.51 9.60
N THR A 204 -5.44 -12.52 10.05
CA THR A 204 -5.07 -12.39 11.45
C THR A 204 -6.30 -12.24 12.33
N MET A 205 -7.24 -11.36 11.96
CA MET A 205 -8.49 -11.16 12.69
C MET A 205 -9.36 -12.41 12.74
N LEU A 206 -9.46 -13.15 11.62
CA LEU A 206 -10.20 -14.41 11.56
C LEU A 206 -9.64 -15.44 12.55
N ILE A 207 -8.32 -15.61 12.58
CA ILE A 207 -7.65 -16.56 13.48
C ILE A 207 -7.73 -16.09 14.93
N LEU A 208 -7.57 -14.80 15.20
CA LEU A 208 -7.77 -14.23 16.54
C LEU A 208 -9.19 -14.47 17.05
N GLY A 209 -10.21 -14.30 16.19
CA GLY A 209 -11.60 -14.60 16.54
C GLY A 209 -11.78 -16.08 16.95
N TYR A 210 -11.20 -17.01 16.20
CA TYR A 210 -11.20 -18.43 16.57
C TYR A 210 -10.51 -18.67 17.93
N LEU A 211 -9.33 -18.10 18.14
CA LEU A 211 -8.58 -18.27 19.39
C LEU A 211 -9.33 -17.73 20.63
N VAL A 212 -10.01 -16.59 20.48
CA VAL A 212 -10.77 -15.93 21.55
C VAL A 212 -12.10 -16.63 21.82
N SER A 213 -12.77 -17.19 20.80
CA SER A 213 -14.05 -17.89 20.97
C SER A 213 -14.01 -19.04 21.99
N GLY A 214 -12.85 -19.68 22.14
CA GLY A 214 -12.64 -20.79 23.06
C GLY A 214 -12.24 -20.40 24.48
N ILE A 215 -12.17 -19.10 24.83
CA ILE A 215 -11.78 -18.64 26.16
C ILE A 215 -12.86 -18.99 27.20
N PHE A 216 -14.12 -18.64 26.93
CA PHE A 216 -15.24 -18.87 27.86
C PHE A 216 -16.05 -20.13 27.54
N SER A 217 -16.21 -20.46 26.25
CA SER A 217 -17.07 -21.57 25.79
C SER A 217 -16.67 -22.94 26.35
N ASN A 218 -15.36 -23.15 26.57
CA ASN A 218 -14.86 -24.40 27.11
C ASN A 218 -15.21 -24.59 28.60
N GLU A 219 -15.45 -23.54 29.36
CA GLU A 219 -15.75 -23.67 30.79
C GLU A 219 -17.13 -24.30 31.01
N PHE A 220 -18.06 -24.00 30.11
CA PHE A 220 -19.37 -24.65 30.03
C PHE A 220 -19.28 -26.11 29.53
N THR A 221 -18.49 -26.39 28.49
CA THR A 221 -18.35 -27.76 27.97
C THR A 221 -17.71 -28.70 28.99
N TRP A 222 -16.72 -28.22 29.75
CA TRP A 222 -15.98 -29.01 30.74
C TRP A 222 -16.66 -28.98 32.13
N LYS A 223 -17.86 -28.37 32.24
CA LYS A 223 -18.61 -28.16 33.49
C LYS A 223 -17.80 -27.54 34.62
N SER A 224 -16.75 -26.79 34.28
CA SER A 224 -15.89 -26.12 35.25
C SER A 224 -16.60 -24.91 35.86
N ASP A 225 -17.59 -24.38 35.15
CA ASP A 225 -18.54 -23.38 35.62
C ASP A 225 -19.31 -23.84 36.87
N ALA A 226 -19.66 -25.12 37.00
CA ALA A 226 -20.35 -25.65 38.18
C ALA A 226 -19.49 -25.57 39.47
N ILE A 227 -18.18 -25.76 39.36
CA ILE A 227 -17.23 -25.59 40.47
C ILE A 227 -17.09 -24.09 40.80
N PHE A 228 -17.05 -23.25 39.78
CA PHE A 228 -16.97 -21.81 39.97
C PHE A 228 -18.23 -21.24 40.65
N PHE A 229 -19.43 -21.64 40.20
CA PHE A 229 -20.72 -21.19 40.74
C PHE A 229 -21.07 -21.77 42.12
N SER A 230 -20.38 -22.83 42.56
CA SER A 230 -20.53 -23.37 43.92
C SER A 230 -19.64 -22.66 44.97
N SER A 231 -18.78 -21.73 44.54
CA SER A 231 -17.97 -20.91 45.44
C SER A 231 -18.77 -19.74 46.05
N VAL A 232 -18.35 -19.29 47.25
CA VAL A 232 -19.04 -18.26 48.07
C VAL A 232 -19.42 -16.98 47.30
N TYR A 233 -18.63 -16.59 46.29
CA TYR A 233 -18.87 -15.41 45.47
C TYR A 233 -19.14 -15.71 43.99
N GLY A 234 -19.11 -16.98 43.56
CA GLY A 234 -19.19 -17.36 42.15
C GLY A 234 -20.47 -16.89 41.45
N ARG A 235 -21.62 -16.98 42.13
CA ARG A 235 -22.92 -16.51 41.62
C ARG A 235 -23.13 -15.00 41.73
N ASN A 236 -22.50 -14.31 42.68
CA ASN A 236 -22.74 -12.89 42.94
C ASN A 236 -21.73 -11.94 42.28
N LYS A 237 -20.51 -12.41 41.99
CA LYS A 237 -19.42 -11.59 41.42
C LYS A 237 -18.78 -12.19 40.16
N GLY A 238 -19.18 -13.41 39.78
CA GLY A 238 -18.57 -14.16 38.67
C GLY A 238 -19.35 -14.12 37.35
N THR A 239 -20.54 -13.53 37.33
CA THR A 239 -21.29 -13.24 36.10
C THR A 239 -20.97 -11.82 35.67
N ALA A 240 -20.27 -11.67 34.54
CA ALA A 240 -20.28 -10.45 33.76
C ALA A 240 -21.57 -10.40 32.91
#